data_AF-A0A7W6TBA4-F1
#
_entry.id   AF-A0A7W6TBA4-F1
#
_cell.length_a   1.000
_cell.length_b   1.000
_cell.length_c   1.000
_cell.angle_alpha   90.00
_cell.angle_beta   90.00
_cell.angle_gamma   90.00
#
_symmetry.space_group_name_H-M   'P 1'
#
loop_
_entity.id
_entity.type
_entity.pdbx_description
1 polymer ?
#
loop_
_entity_poly.entity_id
_entity_poly.type
_entity_poly.pdbx_seq_one_letter_code
_entity_poly.pdbx_strand_id
1 'polypeptide(L)'
;MNAWATTIISGLVLTVAFMQWRTAHQKVMLDLFDRRWSVYKSVEAFLHAALSKGVHLDTLLIASFHRTRGEAQFLFGPDVHQLLGQIHAAAINMSTHALSFDGLEVGPERQHHVSEAHRELRSLLQMSQELENSFAPYMHMDQKRVPTITEYLVERNRNRLSYADDKQR
;
A
#
# COMPACT_ATOMS: atom_id res chain seq x y z
N MET A 1 6.12 6.74 57.28
CA MET A 1 6.37 6.39 55.87
C MET A 1 5.58 7.34 54.99
N ASN A 2 6.25 8.07 54.11
CA ASN A 2 5.73 9.26 53.45
C ASN A 2 4.83 8.91 52.26
N ALA A 3 3.57 8.56 52.53
CA ALA A 3 2.59 8.15 51.52
C ALA A 3 2.41 9.16 50.37
N TRP A 4 2.62 10.45 50.63
CA TRP A 4 2.57 11.52 49.64
C TRP A 4 3.65 11.38 48.56
N ALA A 5 4.85 10.89 48.90
CA ALA A 5 5.92 10.67 47.93
C ALA A 5 5.56 9.52 46.97
N THR A 6 4.95 8.44 47.49
CA THR A 6 4.47 7.31 46.68
C THR A 6 3.37 7.75 45.71
N THR A 7 2.45 8.62 46.13
CA THR A 7 1.39 9.15 45.26
C THR A 7 1.96 10.01 44.13
N ILE A 8 2.92 10.90 44.44
CA ILE A 8 3.58 11.76 43.43
C ILE A 8 4.36 10.91 42.42
N ILE A 9 5.15 9.95 42.90
CA ILE A 9 5.93 9.06 42.02
C ILE A 9 4.98 8.24 41.13
N SER A 10 3.89 7.71 41.68
CA SER A 10 2.90 6.96 40.90
C SER A 10 2.26 7.81 39.80
N GLY A 11 1.91 9.07 40.10
CA GLY A 11 1.38 10.00 39.10
C GLY A 11 2.37 10.33 37.98
N LEU A 12 3.66 10.50 38.32
CA LEU A 12 4.73 10.70 37.34
C LEU A 12 4.91 9.46 36.45
N VAL A 13 4.94 8.27 37.03
CA VAL A 13 5.06 7.01 36.28
C VAL A 13 3.90 6.83 35.30
N LEU A 14 2.66 7.08 35.73
CA LEU A 14 1.48 7.02 34.86
C LEU A 14 1.57 8.01 33.69
N THR A 15 2.06 9.22 33.95
CA THR A 15 2.24 10.25 32.92
C THR A 15 3.28 9.84 31.89
N VAL A 16 4.44 9.37 32.34
CA VAL A 16 5.51 8.89 31.45
C VAL A 16 5.04 7.69 30.64
N ALA A 17 4.36 6.72 31.25
CA ALA A 17 3.82 5.56 30.55
C ALA A 17 2.81 5.95 29.47
N PHE A 18 1.94 6.92 29.73
CA PHE A 18 1.00 7.45 28.74
C PHE A 18 1.72 8.13 27.56
N MET A 19 2.76 8.93 27.85
CA MET A 19 3.58 9.55 26.81
C MET A 19 4.31 8.49 25.96
N GLN A 20 4.89 7.46 26.59
CA GLN A 20 5.54 6.35 25.90
C GLN A 20 4.58 5.59 25.00
N TRP A 21 3.37 5.29 25.47
CA TRP A 21 2.34 4.64 24.65
C TRP A 21 1.98 5.49 23.43
N ARG A 22 1.79 6.80 23.60
CA ARG A 22 1.51 7.72 22.49
C ARG A 22 2.64 7.73 21.46
N THR A 23 3.90 7.82 21.90
CA THR A 23 5.06 7.80 21.01
C THR A 23 5.20 6.47 20.29
N ALA A 24 5.03 5.35 20.99
CA ALA A 24 5.08 4.02 20.39
C ALA A 24 3.97 3.84 19.34
N HIS A 25 2.76 4.31 19.60
CA HIS A 25 1.66 4.25 18.65
C HIS A 25 1.93 5.07 17.39
N GLN A 26 2.45 6.30 17.54
CA GLN A 26 2.84 7.13 16.41
C GLN A 26 3.94 6.48 15.58
N LYS A 27 4.92 5.84 16.24
CA LYS A 27 5.99 5.12 15.55
C LYS A 27 5.47 3.94 14.73
N VAL A 28 4.53 3.15 15.27
CA VAL A 28 3.93 2.02 14.52
C VAL A 28 3.22 2.49 13.26
N MET A 29 2.50 3.61 13.32
CA MET A 29 1.84 4.19 12.13
C MET A 29 2.85 4.67 11.09
N LEU A 30 3.93 5.32 11.54
CA LEU A 30 5.02 5.75 10.65
C LEU A 30 5.71 4.56 10.00
N ASP A 31 6.05 3.53 10.78
CA ASP A 31 6.69 2.31 10.27
C ASP A 31 5.80 1.59 9.23
N LEU A 32 4.47 1.58 9.44
CA LEU A 32 3.53 1.03 8.47
C LEU A 32 3.48 1.86 7.18
N PHE A 33 3.43 3.19 7.32
CA PHE A 33 3.45 4.11 6.18
C PHE A 33 4.74 3.94 5.36
N ASP A 34 5.91 3.91 6.01
CA ASP A 34 7.19 3.74 5.34
C ASP A 34 7.28 2.41 4.58
N ARG A 35 6.76 1.32 5.17
CA ARG A 35 6.66 0.03 4.48
C ARG A 35 5.76 0.09 3.25
N ARG A 36 4.58 0.71 3.37
CA ARG A 36 3.66 0.87 2.24
C ARG A 36 4.25 1.76 1.15
N TRP A 37 4.92 2.86 1.54
CA TRP A 37 5.59 3.77 0.63
C TRP A 37 6.74 3.08 -0.13
N SER A 38 7.52 2.26 0.56
CA SER A 38 8.58 1.45 -0.07
C SER A 38 8.02 0.54 -1.17
N VAL A 39 6.92 -0.18 -0.91
CA VAL A 39 6.28 -1.03 -1.92
C VAL A 39 5.74 -0.21 -3.09
N TYR A 40 5.06 0.90 -2.81
CA TYR A 40 4.58 1.81 -3.86
C TYR A 40 5.73 2.27 -4.78
N LYS A 41 6.85 2.74 -4.20
CA LYS A 41 8.03 3.16 -4.96
C LYS A 41 8.64 2.02 -5.78
N SER A 42 8.66 0.80 -5.26
CA SER A 42 9.14 -0.38 -6.01
C SER A 42 8.25 -0.70 -7.20
N VAL A 43 6.93 -0.59 -7.05
CA VAL A 43 5.97 -0.81 -8.14
C VAL A 43 6.06 0.29 -9.20
N GLU A 44 6.14 1.55 -8.78
CA GLU A 44 6.31 2.71 -9.66
C GLU A 44 7.61 2.60 -10.47
N ALA A 45 8.72 2.24 -9.80
CA ALA A 45 10.01 2.05 -10.46
C ALA A 45 9.97 0.91 -11.49
N PHE A 46 9.27 -0.20 -11.17
CA PHE A 46 9.06 -1.30 -12.11
C PHE A 46 8.29 -0.84 -13.35
N LEU A 47 7.15 -0.17 -13.16
CA LEU A 47 6.32 0.33 -14.26
C LEU A 47 7.08 1.34 -15.12
N HIS A 48 7.82 2.26 -14.51
CA HIS A 48 8.63 3.23 -15.24
C HIS A 48 9.71 2.54 -16.09
N ALA A 49 10.41 1.55 -15.51
CA ALA A 49 11.38 0.76 -16.25
C ALA A 49 10.74 -0.06 -17.38
N ALA A 50 9.54 -0.62 -17.17
CA ALA A 50 8.80 -1.34 -18.18
C ALA A 50 8.35 -0.45 -19.34
N LEU A 51 7.80 0.74 -19.04
CA LEU A 51 7.38 1.70 -20.06
C LEU A 51 8.57 2.32 -20.81
N SER A 52 9.70 2.53 -20.14
CA SER A 52 10.92 3.07 -20.76
C SER A 52 11.63 2.07 -21.67
N LYS A 53 11.71 0.79 -21.26
CA LYS A 53 12.36 -0.27 -22.06
C LYS A 53 11.43 -0.85 -23.13
N GLY A 54 10.12 -0.63 -23.01
CA GLY A 54 9.11 -1.18 -23.91
C GLY A 54 9.05 -2.71 -23.84
N VAL A 55 8.90 -3.35 -25.00
CA VAL A 55 8.67 -4.80 -25.11
C VAL A 55 9.86 -5.67 -24.66
N HIS A 56 11.07 -5.10 -24.58
CA HIS A 56 12.28 -5.81 -24.15
C HIS A 56 12.55 -5.63 -22.66
N LEU A 57 11.65 -6.17 -21.84
CA LEU A 57 11.79 -6.14 -20.39
C LEU A 57 12.76 -7.21 -19.88
N ASP A 58 13.60 -6.83 -18.91
CA ASP A 58 14.57 -7.73 -18.28
C ASP A 58 13.87 -8.75 -17.36
N THR A 59 14.19 -10.04 -17.52
CA THR A 59 13.65 -11.13 -16.69
C THR A 59 13.98 -10.94 -15.21
N LEU A 60 15.14 -10.38 -14.87
CA LEU A 60 15.51 -10.09 -13.47
C LEU A 60 14.59 -9.04 -12.84
N LEU A 61 14.12 -8.08 -13.64
CA LEU A 61 13.20 -7.05 -13.20
C LEU A 61 11.79 -7.63 -12.97
N ILE A 62 11.34 -8.57 -13.80
CA ILE A 62 10.09 -9.31 -13.59
C ILE A 62 10.18 -10.15 -12.30
N ALA A 63 11.29 -10.85 -12.10
CA ALA A 63 11.51 -11.66 -10.90
C ALA A 63 11.53 -10.82 -9.60
N SER A 64 12.15 -9.63 -9.64
CA SER A 64 12.13 -8.73 -8.48
C SER A 64 10.74 -8.19 -8.20
N PHE A 65 9.94 -7.89 -9.24
CA PHE A 65 8.55 -7.48 -9.09
C PHE A 65 7.67 -8.56 -8.46
N HIS A 66 7.89 -9.83 -8.78
CA HIS A 66 7.19 -10.95 -8.13
C HIS A 66 7.36 -10.91 -6.59
N ARG A 67 8.57 -10.57 -6.11
CA ARG A 67 8.82 -10.40 -4.67
C ARG A 67 8.06 -9.21 -4.10
N THR A 68 8.10 -8.05 -4.76
CA THR A 68 7.34 -6.85 -4.36
C THR A 68 5.84 -7.14 -4.24
N ARG A 69 5.28 -7.91 -5.18
CA ARG A 69 3.87 -8.35 -5.12
C ARG A 69 3.59 -9.24 -3.90
N GLY A 70 4.51 -10.14 -3.56
CA GLY A 70 4.42 -10.98 -2.37
C GLY A 70 4.45 -10.17 -1.06
N GLU A 71 5.22 -9.09 -1.00
CA GLU A 71 5.23 -8.18 0.15
C GLU A 71 3.95 -7.34 0.21
N ALA A 72 3.45 -6.87 -0.94
CA ALA A 72 2.24 -6.07 -1.05
C ALA A 72 0.99 -6.77 -0.50
N GLN A 73 0.88 -8.09 -0.66
CA GLN A 73 -0.30 -8.86 -0.21
C GLN A 73 -0.56 -8.77 1.30
N PHE A 74 0.46 -8.43 2.10
CA PHE A 74 0.35 -8.31 3.55
C PHE A 74 0.11 -6.87 4.02
N LEU A 75 0.40 -5.88 3.17
CA LEU A 75 0.35 -4.46 3.51
C LEU A 75 -0.89 -3.74 2.96
N PHE A 76 -1.46 -4.30 1.89
CA PHE A 76 -2.57 -3.75 1.13
C PHE A 76 -3.71 -4.76 1.01
N GLY A 77 -4.87 -4.29 0.57
CA GLY A 77 -6.04 -5.13 0.35
C GLY A 77 -6.07 -5.84 -1.01
N PRO A 78 -7.18 -6.52 -1.31
CA PRO A 78 -7.32 -7.38 -2.48
C PRO A 78 -7.30 -6.60 -3.81
N ASP A 79 -7.72 -5.34 -3.80
CA ASP A 79 -7.70 -4.41 -4.92
C ASP A 79 -6.26 -4.18 -5.44
N VAL A 80 -5.34 -3.81 -4.55
CA VAL A 80 -3.92 -3.64 -4.91
C VAL A 80 -3.31 -4.97 -5.33
N HIS A 81 -3.61 -6.06 -4.63
CA HIS A 81 -3.07 -7.37 -4.98
C HIS A 81 -3.51 -7.83 -6.38
N GLN A 82 -4.77 -7.57 -6.75
CA GLN A 82 -5.31 -7.86 -8.07
C GLN A 82 -4.62 -7.00 -9.15
N LEU A 83 -4.50 -5.69 -8.92
CA LEU A 83 -3.80 -4.79 -9.85
C LEU A 83 -2.35 -5.25 -10.08
N LEU A 84 -1.58 -5.52 -9.01
CA LEU A 84 -0.20 -6.00 -9.13
C LEU A 84 -0.12 -7.36 -9.85
N GLY A 85 -1.12 -8.22 -9.67
CA GLY A 85 -1.24 -9.48 -10.42
C GLY A 85 -1.40 -9.25 -11.92
N GLN A 86 -2.26 -8.30 -12.31
CA GLN A 86 -2.47 -7.92 -13.71
C GLN A 86 -1.22 -7.29 -14.33
N ILE A 87 -0.54 -6.39 -13.59
CA ILE A 87 0.74 -5.80 -14.01
C ILE A 87 1.78 -6.90 -14.26
N HIS A 88 1.89 -7.86 -13.33
CA HIS A 88 2.88 -8.93 -13.47
C HIS A 88 2.57 -9.83 -14.67
N ALA A 89 1.31 -10.20 -14.87
CA ALA A 89 0.88 -11.01 -16.01
C ALA A 89 1.14 -10.30 -17.35
N ALA A 90 0.77 -9.02 -17.46
CA ALA A 90 1.02 -8.22 -18.65
C ALA A 90 2.52 -8.11 -18.96
N ALA A 91 3.36 -7.91 -17.94
CA ALA A 91 4.81 -7.87 -18.12
C ALA A 91 5.40 -9.21 -18.61
N ILE A 92 4.94 -10.34 -18.07
CA ILE A 92 5.35 -11.68 -18.52
C ILE A 92 4.91 -11.93 -19.96
N ASN A 93 3.63 -11.65 -20.27
CA ASN A 93 3.08 -11.85 -21.61
C ASN A 93 3.82 -10.99 -22.63
N MET A 94 4.05 -9.72 -22.32
CA MET A 94 4.81 -8.80 -23.15
C MET A 94 6.21 -9.33 -23.45
N SER A 95 6.95 -9.75 -22.41
CA SER A 95 8.30 -10.30 -22.56
C SER A 95 8.29 -11.62 -23.35
N THR A 96 7.30 -12.48 -23.14
CA THR A 96 7.14 -13.74 -23.87
C THR A 96 6.92 -13.48 -25.35
N HIS A 97 5.99 -12.60 -25.73
CA HIS A 97 5.77 -12.23 -27.13
C HIS A 97 7.01 -11.57 -27.74
N ALA A 98 7.75 -10.76 -26.98
CA ALA A 98 8.99 -10.14 -27.43
C ALA A 98 10.07 -11.18 -27.79
N LEU A 99 10.22 -12.20 -26.95
CA LEU A 99 11.12 -13.32 -27.22
C LEU A 99 10.64 -14.18 -28.39
N SER A 100 9.33 -14.35 -28.55
CA SER A 100 8.77 -15.17 -29.64
C SER A 100 8.95 -14.57 -31.02
N PHE A 101 9.02 -13.23 -31.16
CA PHE A 101 9.28 -12.60 -32.46
C PHE A 101 10.75 -12.32 -32.75
N ASP A 102 11.63 -12.53 -31.76
CA ASP A 102 13.05 -12.33 -31.94
C ASP A 102 13.61 -13.43 -32.86
N GLY A 103 14.28 -13.02 -33.94
CA GLY A 103 14.78 -13.94 -34.96
C GLY A 103 13.75 -14.48 -35.98
N LEU A 104 12.46 -14.12 -35.88
CA LEU A 104 11.49 -14.42 -36.94
C LEU A 104 11.67 -13.49 -38.15
N GLU A 105 11.51 -14.04 -39.35
CA GLU A 105 11.43 -13.23 -40.57
C GLU A 105 10.18 -12.34 -40.57
N VAL A 106 10.20 -11.28 -41.38
CA VAL A 106 9.04 -10.39 -41.52
C VAL A 106 7.90 -11.16 -42.20
N GLY A 107 6.89 -11.51 -41.40
CA GLY A 107 5.71 -12.25 -41.85
C GLY A 107 4.55 -12.15 -40.87
N PRO A 108 3.43 -12.84 -41.15
CA PRO A 108 2.20 -12.77 -40.36
C PRO A 108 2.39 -13.16 -38.89
N GLU A 109 3.21 -14.18 -38.63
CA GLU A 109 3.52 -14.67 -37.28
C GLU A 109 4.27 -13.62 -36.46
N ARG A 110 5.32 -13.02 -37.03
CA ARG A 110 6.05 -11.91 -36.40
C ARG A 110 5.12 -10.73 -36.10
N GLN A 111 4.25 -10.37 -37.05
CA GLN A 111 3.32 -9.25 -36.88
C GLN A 111 2.30 -9.54 -35.76
N HIS A 112 1.84 -10.78 -35.64
CA HIS A 112 0.97 -11.21 -34.54
C HIS A 112 1.66 -10.98 -33.17
N HIS A 113 2.85 -11.55 -32.96
CA HIS A 113 3.57 -11.40 -31.69
C HIS A 113 3.92 -9.94 -31.37
N VAL A 114 4.32 -9.13 -32.36
CA VAL A 114 4.57 -7.69 -32.16
C VAL A 114 3.29 -6.98 -31.72
N SER A 115 2.15 -7.28 -32.33
CA SER A 115 0.86 -6.67 -31.99
C SER A 115 0.41 -7.02 -30.58
N GLU A 116 0.57 -8.28 -30.16
CA GLU A 116 0.24 -8.74 -28.82
C GLU A 116 1.16 -8.10 -27.77
N ALA A 117 2.48 -8.02 -28.02
CA ALA A 117 3.41 -7.34 -27.12
C ALA A 117 3.04 -5.86 -26.93
N HIS A 118 2.63 -5.17 -28.00
CA HIS A 118 2.16 -3.78 -27.91
C HIS A 118 0.82 -3.66 -27.17
N ARG A 119 -0.05 -4.66 -27.24
CA ARG A 119 -1.30 -4.69 -26.47
C ARG A 119 -1.00 -4.76 -24.97
N GLU A 120 -0.09 -5.64 -24.57
CA GLU A 120 0.31 -5.77 -23.17
C GLU A 120 1.01 -4.50 -22.66
N LEU A 121 1.87 -3.87 -23.48
CA LEU A 121 2.49 -2.58 -23.13
C LEU A 121 1.44 -1.48 -22.89
N ARG A 122 0.38 -1.42 -23.72
CA ARG A 122 -0.74 -0.48 -23.49
C ARG A 122 -1.50 -0.79 -22.21
N SER A 123 -1.70 -2.06 -21.89
CA SER A 123 -2.33 -2.46 -20.63
C SER A 123 -1.50 -2.01 -19.42
N LEU A 124 -0.17 -2.18 -19.47
CA LEU A 124 0.74 -1.66 -18.45
C LEU A 124 0.64 -0.13 -18.29
N LEU A 125 0.54 0.61 -19.41
CA LEU A 125 0.34 2.05 -19.37
C LEU A 125 -0.98 2.44 -18.69
N GLN A 126 -2.08 1.76 -19.02
CA GLN A 126 -3.37 2.03 -18.38
C GLN A 126 -3.32 1.73 -16.87
N MET A 127 -2.78 0.57 -16.48
CA MET A 127 -2.64 0.21 -15.07
C MET A 127 -1.73 1.17 -14.30
N SER A 128 -0.72 1.77 -14.96
CA SER A 128 0.12 2.80 -14.34
C SER A 128 -0.65 4.06 -13.96
N GLN A 129 -1.70 4.40 -14.72
CA GLN A 129 -2.58 5.54 -14.42
C GLN A 129 -3.56 5.22 -13.29
N GLU A 130 -3.96 3.96 -13.14
CA GLU A 130 -4.86 3.48 -12.08
C GLU A 130 -4.12 3.18 -10.76
N LEU A 131 -2.78 3.21 -10.79
CA LEU A 131 -1.92 2.87 -9.66
C LEU A 131 -2.18 3.77 -8.44
N GLU A 132 -2.17 5.08 -8.62
CA GLU A 132 -2.36 6.04 -7.53
C GLU A 132 -3.72 5.85 -6.85
N ASN A 133 -4.78 5.68 -7.63
CA ASN A 133 -6.14 5.47 -7.11
C ASN A 133 -6.27 4.19 -6.29
N SER A 134 -5.57 3.14 -6.69
CA SER A 134 -5.61 1.84 -5.99
C SER A 134 -4.81 1.87 -4.69
N PHE A 135 -3.69 2.61 -4.66
CA PHE A 135 -2.86 2.73 -3.45
C PHE A 135 -3.39 3.78 -2.47
N ALA A 136 -3.99 4.88 -2.95
CA ALA A 136 -4.40 6.02 -2.13
C ALA A 136 -5.15 5.65 -0.83
N PRO A 137 -6.15 4.75 -0.83
CA PRO A 137 -6.88 4.36 0.40
C PRO A 137 -5.98 3.83 1.53
N TYR A 138 -4.83 3.25 1.19
CA TYR A 138 -3.87 2.68 2.14
C TYR A 138 -2.75 3.64 2.54
N MET A 139 -2.58 4.74 1.79
CA MET A 139 -1.51 5.72 1.98
C MET A 139 -1.93 6.91 2.86
N HIS A 140 -3.22 7.09 3.11
CA HIS A 140 -3.69 8.07 4.07
C HIS A 140 -3.23 7.70 5.48
N MET A 141 -2.54 8.62 6.16
CA MET A 141 -2.20 8.50 7.59
C MET A 141 -3.44 8.59 8.51
N ASP A 142 -4.64 8.72 7.94
CA ASP A 142 -5.91 8.85 8.65
C ASP A 142 -6.48 7.51 9.13
N GLN A 143 -5.71 6.42 9.05
CA GLN A 143 -6.14 5.10 9.53
C GLN A 143 -6.49 5.19 11.02
N LYS A 144 -7.81 5.21 11.31
CA LYS A 144 -8.45 5.44 12.63
C LYS A 144 -7.48 5.39 13.79
N ARG A 145 -6.98 6.58 14.17
CA ARG A 145 -6.25 6.80 15.41
C ARG A 145 -7.02 6.08 16.51
N VAL A 146 -6.38 5.15 17.22
CA VAL A 146 -7.02 4.53 18.38
C VAL A 146 -7.34 5.68 19.33
N PRO A 147 -8.64 5.97 19.61
CA PRO A 147 -9.00 7.14 20.38
C PRO A 147 -8.28 7.05 21.72
N THR A 148 -7.62 8.13 22.11
CA THR A 148 -7.02 8.20 23.44
C THR A 148 -8.10 7.95 24.50
N ILE A 149 -7.75 7.47 25.69
CA ILE A 149 -8.74 7.21 26.76
C ILE A 149 -9.64 8.44 26.98
N THR A 150 -9.07 9.65 26.89
CA THR A 150 -9.79 10.91 26.96
C THR A 150 -10.81 11.08 25.83
N GLU A 151 -10.43 10.80 24.58
CA GLU A 151 -11.34 10.89 23.43
C GLU A 151 -12.41 9.81 23.48
N TYR A 152 -12.05 8.59 23.89
CA TYR A 152 -13.01 7.50 24.13
C TYR A 152 -14.04 7.90 25.20
N LEU A 153 -13.61 8.51 26.30
CA LEU A 153 -14.52 9.00 27.35
C LEU A 153 -15.39 10.17 26.88
N VAL A 154 -14.82 11.10 26.10
CA VAL A 154 -15.56 12.24 25.51
C VAL A 154 -16.59 11.75 24.49
N GLU A 155 -16.23 10.81 23.63
CA GLU A 155 -17.12 10.23 22.62
C GLU A 155 -18.23 9.39 23.28
N ARG A 156 -17.90 8.62 24.32
CA ARG A 156 -18.91 7.90 25.11
C ARG A 156 -19.84 8.85 25.87
N ASN A 157 -19.35 9.99 26.35
CA ASN A 157 -20.19 11.03 26.94
C ASN A 157 -21.07 11.72 25.89
N ARG A 158 -20.56 12.01 24.70
CA ARG A 158 -21.33 12.59 23.59
C ARG A 158 -22.49 11.66 23.17
N ASN A 159 -22.21 10.36 23.04
CA ASN A 159 -23.23 9.36 22.75
C ASN A 159 -24.29 9.29 23.87
N ARG A 160 -23.89 9.36 25.15
CA ARG A 160 -24.85 9.40 26.28
C ARG A 160 -25.77 10.63 26.24
N LEU A 161 -25.26 11.78 25.83
CA LEU A 161 -26.02 13.02 25.74
C LEU A 161 -27.03 13.00 24.58
N SER A 162 -26.69 12.42 23.42
CA SER A 162 -27.66 12.32 22.32
C SER A 162 -28.85 11.41 22.65
N TYR A 163 -28.63 10.32 23.41
CA TYR A 163 -29.72 9.45 23.89
C TYR A 163 -30.61 10.11 24.96
N ALA A 164 -30.16 11.18 25.61
CA ALA A 164 -30.96 11.92 26.58
C ALA A 164 -31.92 12.90 25.88
N ASP A 165 -31.49 13.53 24.79
CA ASP A 165 -32.33 14.41 23.97
C ASP A 165 -33.43 13.64 23.23
N ASP A 166 -33.15 12.42 22.75
CA ASP A 166 -34.14 11.57 22.06
C ASP A 166 -35.27 11.08 22.99
N LYS A 167 -35.12 11.18 24.31
CA LYS A 167 -36.14 10.79 25.30
C LYS A 167 -37.03 11.95 25.78
N GLN A 168 -36.81 13.17 25.28
CA GLN A 168 -37.59 14.36 25.63
C GLN A 168 -38.52 14.86 24.51
N ARG A 169 -38.65 14.10 23.41
CA ARG A 169 -39.68 14.30 22.37
C ARG A 169 -40.70 13.17 22.41
#